data_AF-A0A9P4Y665-F1
#
_entry.id   AF-A0A9P4Y665-F1
#
_cell.length_a   1.000
_cell.length_b   1.000
_cell.length_c   1.000
_cell.angle_alpha   90.00
_cell.angle_beta   90.00
_cell.angle_gamma   90.00
#
_symmetry.space_group_name_H-M   'P 1'
#
loop_
_entity.id
_entity.type
_entity.pdbx_description
1 polymer ?
#
loop_
_entity_poly.entity_id
_entity_poly.type
_entity_poly.pdbx_seq_one_letter_code
_entity_poly.pdbx_strand_id
1 'polypeptide(L)'
;MVSFTTFATSALAVLPLASAYVTGFTAPATAEAGSTITATLQTAIYIENWEDYSIVWGLTPSAWDCSICIGTQIGYVALTGTEGAAYPYTFTESVTIPSGTSAGDYYLKAAIPHLVGASGEMGFNIYGVNVTVS
;
A
#
# COMPACT_ATOMS: atom_id res chain seq x y z
N MET A 1 10.20 -62.34 3.33
CA MET A 1 9.43 -61.70 4.42
C MET A 1 9.65 -60.20 4.26
N VAL A 2 8.70 -59.47 3.66
CA VAL A 2 8.87 -58.03 3.36
C VAL A 2 8.18 -57.24 4.47
N SER A 3 8.96 -56.55 5.28
CA SER A 3 8.44 -55.71 6.36
C SER A 3 8.19 -54.31 5.81
N PHE A 4 6.93 -53.92 5.72
CA PHE A 4 6.51 -52.55 5.44
C PHE A 4 6.16 -51.88 6.77
N THR A 5 7.06 -51.08 7.31
CA THR A 5 6.76 -50.17 8.42
C THR A 5 6.66 -48.75 7.88
N THR A 6 5.41 -48.33 7.75
CA THR A 6 4.94 -47.02 7.29
C THR A 6 5.46 -45.89 8.20
N PHE A 7 6.18 -44.93 7.63
CA PHE A 7 6.43 -43.64 8.29
C PHE A 7 5.20 -42.75 8.10
N ALA A 8 4.45 -42.51 9.19
CA ALA A 8 3.43 -41.47 9.20
C ALA A 8 4.11 -40.13 9.50
N THR A 9 4.44 -39.37 8.46
CA THR A 9 4.85 -37.96 8.58
C THR A 9 3.63 -37.09 8.87
N SER A 10 3.52 -36.62 10.11
CA SER A 10 2.58 -35.58 10.51
C SER A 10 2.93 -34.28 9.78
N ALA A 11 2.15 -33.91 8.77
CA ALA A 11 2.27 -32.59 8.16
C ALA A 11 1.76 -31.55 9.18
N LEU A 12 2.68 -30.76 9.75
CA LEU A 12 2.33 -29.52 10.43
C LEU A 12 1.71 -28.59 9.37
N ALA A 13 0.40 -28.39 9.44
CA ALA A 13 -0.27 -27.35 8.66
C ALA A 13 0.26 -26.01 9.17
N VAL A 14 1.15 -25.38 8.39
CA VAL A 14 1.51 -23.99 8.59
C VAL A 14 0.26 -23.18 8.26
N LEU A 15 -0.43 -22.67 9.28
CA LEU A 15 -1.51 -21.72 9.08
C LEU A 15 -0.92 -20.53 8.33
N PRO A 16 -1.55 -20.07 7.22
CA PRO A 16 -1.12 -18.83 6.60
C PRO A 16 -1.19 -17.74 7.67
N LEU A 17 -0.05 -17.08 7.91
CA LEU A 17 -0.02 -15.88 8.72
C LEU A 17 -0.94 -14.91 7.98
N ALA A 18 -2.05 -14.52 8.62
CA ALA A 18 -2.98 -13.58 8.06
C ALA A 18 -2.20 -12.36 7.53
N SER A 19 -2.36 -12.06 6.24
CA SER A 19 -1.61 -11.01 5.57
C SER A 19 -2.21 -9.65 5.87
N ALA A 20 -1.36 -8.66 6.12
CA ALA A 20 -1.78 -7.28 6.27
C ALA A 20 -1.93 -6.62 4.89
N TYR A 21 -2.91 -5.74 4.76
CA TYR A 21 -3.11 -4.93 3.56
C TYR A 21 -3.35 -3.48 3.91
N VAL A 22 -2.93 -2.57 3.05
CA VAL A 22 -3.12 -1.13 3.21
C VAL A 22 -4.59 -0.80 3.10
N THR A 23 -5.10 -0.13 4.13
CA THR A 23 -6.50 0.32 4.23
C THR A 23 -6.65 1.82 4.09
N GLY A 24 -5.54 2.56 4.10
CA GLY A 24 -5.52 4.01 3.95
C GLY A 24 -4.14 4.59 4.25
N PHE A 25 -4.06 5.92 4.24
CA PHE A 25 -2.90 6.63 4.75
C PHE A 25 -3.24 8.02 5.28
N THR A 26 -2.32 8.61 6.03
CA THR A 26 -2.31 10.04 6.39
C THR A 26 -1.04 10.71 5.88
N ALA A 27 -1.11 12.01 5.64
CA ALA A 27 0.03 12.84 5.27
C ALA A 27 -0.15 14.26 5.85
N PRO A 28 0.91 15.08 5.92
CA PRO A 28 0.79 16.49 6.26
C PRO A 28 -0.21 17.20 5.34
N ALA A 29 -1.05 18.08 5.91
CA ALA A 29 -2.04 18.85 5.15
C ALA A 29 -1.40 19.90 4.22
N THR A 30 -0.12 20.19 4.42
CA THR A 30 0.63 21.21 3.66
C THR A 30 1.99 20.67 3.27
N ALA A 31 2.46 20.99 2.06
CA ALA A 31 3.80 20.67 1.58
C ALA A 31 4.34 21.83 0.71
N GLU A 32 5.65 22.00 0.70
CA GLU A 32 6.31 22.93 -0.24
C GLU A 32 6.66 22.20 -1.52
N ALA A 33 6.59 22.89 -2.66
CA ALA A 33 7.08 22.33 -3.92
C ALA A 33 8.58 22.00 -3.79
N GLY A 34 8.96 20.76 -4.10
CA GLY A 34 10.34 20.27 -3.99
C GLY A 34 10.68 19.64 -2.64
N SER A 35 9.77 19.69 -1.65
CA SER A 35 10.00 19.07 -0.35
C SER A 35 9.63 17.59 -0.34
N THR A 36 10.16 16.87 0.65
CA THR A 36 9.76 15.49 0.94
C THR A 36 8.92 15.47 2.19
N ILE A 37 7.75 14.86 2.09
CA ILE A 37 6.80 14.65 3.19
C ILE A 37 6.78 13.19 3.60
N THR A 38 6.40 12.94 4.85
CA THR A 38 6.21 11.57 5.38
C THR A 38 4.73 11.21 5.29
N ALA A 39 4.41 10.16 4.53
CA ALA A 39 3.09 9.54 4.53
C ALA A 39 3.08 8.36 5.49
N THR A 40 2.06 8.26 6.35
CA THR A 40 1.88 7.14 7.28
C THR A 40 0.76 6.24 6.75
N LEU A 41 1.13 5.06 6.29
CA LEU A 41 0.22 4.04 5.77
C LEU A 41 -0.42 3.32 6.95
N GLN A 42 -1.73 3.09 6.90
CA GLN A 42 -2.43 2.19 7.81
C GLN A 42 -2.73 0.87 7.11
N THR A 43 -2.55 -0.22 7.83
CA THR A 43 -2.90 -1.54 7.31
C THR A 43 -3.77 -2.30 8.30
N ALA A 44 -4.50 -3.28 7.78
CA ALA A 44 -5.33 -4.17 8.57
C ALA A 44 -5.05 -5.62 8.18
N ILE A 45 -5.31 -6.54 9.10
CA ILE A 45 -5.20 -7.97 8.82
C ILE A 45 -6.42 -8.41 8.01
N TYR A 46 -6.19 -9.17 6.95
CA TYR A 46 -7.25 -9.86 6.22
C TYR A 46 -7.19 -11.37 6.48
N ILE A 47 -8.35 -12.02 6.61
CA ILE A 47 -8.42 -13.46 6.95
C ILE A 47 -8.04 -14.37 5.78
N GLU A 48 -8.15 -13.87 4.55
CA GLU A 48 -7.68 -14.55 3.35
C GLU A 48 -6.28 -14.04 2.97
N ASN A 49 -5.63 -14.75 2.04
CA ASN A 49 -4.38 -14.28 1.47
C ASN A 49 -4.60 -12.95 0.75
N TRP A 50 -3.78 -11.97 1.06
CA TRP A 50 -3.73 -10.65 0.46
C TRP A 50 -2.28 -10.26 0.26
N GLU A 51 -1.95 -9.73 -0.91
CA GLU A 51 -0.60 -9.22 -1.19
C GLU A 51 -0.70 -7.85 -1.85
N ASP A 52 -0.17 -6.82 -1.19
CA ASP A 52 0.03 -5.50 -1.79
C ASP A 52 1.43 -5.46 -2.42
N TYR A 53 1.52 -5.11 -3.71
CA TYR A 53 2.79 -5.17 -4.44
C TYR A 53 3.60 -3.89 -4.41
N SER A 54 2.91 -2.75 -4.39
CA SER A 54 3.56 -1.45 -4.51
C SER A 54 2.62 -0.31 -4.11
N ILE A 55 3.20 0.87 -3.97
CA ILE A 55 2.47 2.12 -3.85
C ILE A 55 2.91 3.02 -5.00
N VAL A 56 1.96 3.35 -5.87
CA VAL A 56 2.12 4.38 -6.90
C VAL A 56 1.59 5.68 -6.34
N TRP A 57 2.49 6.63 -6.08
CA TRP A 57 2.14 7.95 -5.58
C TRP A 57 1.79 8.88 -6.73
N GLY A 58 0.71 9.62 -6.58
CA GLY A 58 0.36 10.65 -7.54
C GLY A 58 -0.27 11.88 -6.90
N LEU A 59 -0.29 12.95 -7.67
CA LEU A 59 -0.81 14.25 -7.28
C LEU A 59 -1.87 14.70 -8.28
N THR A 60 -3.08 14.91 -7.79
CA THR A 60 -4.24 15.30 -8.60
C THR A 60 -4.72 16.68 -8.15
N PRO A 61 -4.86 17.67 -9.04
CA PRO A 61 -5.49 18.94 -8.68
C PRO A 61 -6.90 18.73 -8.09
N SER A 62 -7.25 19.46 -7.04
CA SER A 62 -8.57 19.29 -6.37
C SER A 62 -9.77 19.55 -7.28
N ALA A 63 -9.56 20.33 -8.35
CA ALA A 63 -10.58 20.62 -9.36
C ALA A 63 -10.90 19.44 -10.30
N TRP A 64 -10.10 18.37 -10.29
CA TRP A 64 -10.34 17.20 -11.13
C TRP A 64 -11.24 16.20 -10.40
N ASP A 65 -12.42 15.93 -10.97
CA ASP A 65 -13.32 14.88 -10.47
C ASP A 65 -12.91 13.52 -11.03
N CYS A 66 -12.10 12.79 -10.28
CA CYS A 66 -11.65 11.47 -10.67
C CYS A 66 -11.29 10.62 -9.45
N SER A 67 -12.14 9.63 -9.17
CA SER A 67 -11.99 8.71 -8.05
C SER A 67 -11.00 7.57 -8.31
N ILE A 68 -10.79 7.20 -9.57
CA ILE A 68 -9.98 6.04 -9.98
C ILE A 68 -8.61 6.40 -10.59
N CYS A 69 -8.16 7.65 -10.44
CA CYS A 69 -6.86 8.08 -10.95
C CYS A 69 -5.98 8.74 -9.89
N ILE A 70 -4.68 8.68 -10.14
CA ILE A 70 -3.65 9.26 -9.29
C ILE A 70 -3.17 10.64 -9.80
N GLY A 71 -3.71 11.12 -10.91
CA GLY A 71 -3.24 12.36 -11.53
C GLY A 71 -1.82 12.21 -12.09
N THR A 72 -0.94 13.13 -11.73
CA THR A 72 0.48 13.07 -12.12
C THR A 72 1.21 12.10 -11.19
N GLN A 73 1.83 11.05 -11.72
CA GLN A 73 2.67 10.17 -10.91
C GLN A 73 3.91 10.92 -10.40
N ILE A 74 4.16 10.87 -9.10
CA ILE A 74 5.29 11.56 -8.44
C ILE A 74 6.23 10.59 -7.71
N GLY A 75 5.85 9.33 -7.55
CA GLY A 75 6.68 8.35 -6.85
C GLY A 75 6.22 6.91 -7.05
N TYR A 76 7.08 5.99 -6.67
CA TYR A 76 6.84 4.55 -6.68
C TYR A 76 7.61 3.91 -5.53
N VAL A 77 6.95 3.03 -4.79
CA VAL A 77 7.55 2.21 -3.74
C VAL A 77 7.16 0.76 -3.99
N ALA A 78 8.13 -0.15 -4.02
CA ALA A 78 7.84 -1.59 -4.03
C ALA A 78 7.60 -2.07 -2.60
N LEU A 79 6.55 -2.86 -2.39
CA LEU A 79 6.25 -3.49 -1.11
C LEU A 79 6.74 -4.94 -1.12
N THR A 80 7.25 -5.40 0.00
CA THR A 80 7.80 -6.74 0.21
C THR A 80 6.94 -7.58 1.14
N GLY A 81 5.84 -7.03 1.65
CA GLY A 81 4.95 -7.71 2.61
C GLY A 81 5.53 -7.79 4.02
N THR A 82 6.60 -7.06 4.29
CA THR A 82 7.29 -7.02 5.60
C THR A 82 7.34 -5.61 6.18
N GLU A 83 6.66 -4.66 5.55
CA GLU A 83 6.58 -3.27 5.99
C GLU A 83 5.94 -3.19 7.38
N GLY A 84 6.64 -2.54 8.31
CA GLY A 84 6.09 -2.28 9.64
C GLY A 84 5.77 -3.54 10.45
N ALA A 85 6.65 -4.57 10.41
CA ALA A 85 6.54 -5.90 11.05
C ALA A 85 6.27 -5.97 12.59
N ALA A 86 5.69 -4.95 13.21
CA ALA A 86 5.21 -4.92 14.59
C ALA A 86 3.72 -4.46 14.62
N TYR A 87 2.86 -5.29 15.23
CA TYR A 87 1.43 -5.03 15.53
C TYR A 87 1.07 -3.59 15.94
N PRO A 88 -0.20 -3.13 15.75
CA PRO A 88 -0.97 -3.13 14.51
C PRO A 88 -0.33 -2.18 13.48
N TYR A 89 -0.27 -2.67 12.26
CA TYR A 89 0.72 -2.32 11.25
C TYR A 89 0.48 -0.93 10.63
N THR A 90 1.29 0.04 11.06
CA THR A 90 1.52 1.27 10.30
C THR A 90 2.98 1.30 9.86
N PHE A 91 3.24 1.87 8.70
CA PHE A 91 4.59 2.14 8.23
C PHE A 91 4.61 3.49 7.53
N THR A 92 5.80 4.06 7.39
CA THR A 92 5.97 5.39 6.81
C THR A 92 6.73 5.33 5.50
N GLU A 93 6.25 6.08 4.51
CA GLU A 93 6.93 6.26 3.24
C GLU A 93 7.26 7.73 3.03
N SER A 94 8.41 7.97 2.38
CA SER A 94 8.81 9.32 1.97
C SER A 94 8.27 9.62 0.59
N VAL A 95 7.55 10.74 0.46
CA VAL A 95 6.96 11.18 -0.81
C VAL A 95 7.49 12.56 -1.14
N THR A 96 8.13 12.71 -2.29
CA THR A 96 8.66 14.01 -2.75
C THR A 96 7.64 14.71 -3.62
N ILE A 97 7.27 15.94 -3.25
CA ILE A 97 6.48 16.83 -4.11
C ILE A 97 7.43 17.43 -5.15
N PRO A 98 7.17 17.31 -6.46
CA PRO A 98 8.05 17.87 -7.48
C PRO A 98 8.21 19.40 -7.32
N SER A 99 9.42 19.92 -7.51
CA SER A 99 9.72 21.36 -7.39
C SER A 99 9.00 22.25 -8.40
N GLY A 100 8.50 21.68 -9.51
CA GLY A 100 7.70 22.39 -10.52
C GLY A 100 6.20 22.40 -10.23
N THR A 101 5.76 21.88 -9.08
CA THR A 101 4.33 21.84 -8.72
C THR A 101 3.85 23.25 -8.42
N SER A 102 2.79 23.69 -9.10
CA SER A 102 2.19 25.01 -8.84
C SER A 102 1.48 25.02 -7.50
N ALA A 103 1.53 26.15 -6.79
CA ALA A 103 0.80 26.32 -5.54
C ALA A 103 -0.71 26.11 -5.72
N GLY A 104 -1.37 25.49 -4.74
CA GLY A 104 -2.80 25.20 -4.77
C GLY A 104 -3.18 23.95 -4.01
N ASP A 105 -4.47 23.59 -4.08
CA ASP A 105 -5.00 22.42 -3.41
C ASP A 105 -4.96 21.18 -4.31
N TYR A 106 -4.45 20.10 -3.75
CA TYR A 106 -4.32 18.81 -4.43
C TYR A 106 -4.88 17.69 -3.56
N TYR A 107 -5.15 16.57 -4.21
CA TYR A 107 -5.23 15.27 -3.58
C TYR A 107 -3.90 14.56 -3.79
N LEU A 108 -3.22 14.22 -2.69
CA LEU A 108 -2.18 13.20 -2.72
C LEU A 108 -2.87 11.85 -2.79
N LYS A 109 -2.50 11.03 -3.76
CA LYS A 109 -3.13 9.74 -4.06
C LYS A 109 -2.10 8.62 -3.92
N ALA A 110 -2.56 7.48 -3.39
CA ALA A 110 -1.81 6.23 -3.31
C ALA A 110 -2.61 5.14 -4.03
N ALA A 111 -2.12 4.66 -5.17
CA ALA A 111 -2.67 3.48 -5.83
C ALA A 111 -1.86 2.25 -5.47
N ILE A 112 -2.55 1.20 -5.03
CA ILE A 112 -1.98 0.01 -4.42
C ILE A 112 -2.48 -1.21 -5.21
N PRO A 113 -1.68 -1.71 -6.16
CA PRO A 113 -1.97 -2.95 -6.86
C PRO A 113 -1.89 -4.11 -5.86
N HIS A 114 -2.88 -4.97 -5.89
CA HIS A 114 -2.98 -6.08 -4.96
C HIS A 114 -3.45 -7.37 -5.61
N LEU A 115 -3.22 -8.48 -4.90
CA LEU A 115 -3.77 -9.80 -5.20
C LEU A 115 -4.57 -10.33 -4.01
N VAL A 116 -5.74 -10.91 -4.28
CA VAL A 116 -6.64 -11.49 -3.27
C VAL A 116 -6.85 -12.99 -3.50
N GLY A 117 -6.76 -13.74 -2.40
CA GLY A 117 -7.25 -15.10 -2.29
C GLY A 117 -6.48 -16.14 -3.10
N ALA A 118 -6.99 -17.37 -3.08
CA ALA A 118 -6.43 -18.50 -3.83
C ALA A 118 -6.69 -18.42 -5.35
N SER A 119 -7.67 -17.60 -5.77
CA SER A 119 -7.97 -17.35 -7.19
C SER A 119 -6.90 -16.51 -7.87
N GLY A 120 -6.10 -15.76 -7.11
CA GLY A 120 -5.13 -14.81 -7.66
C GLY A 120 -5.79 -13.60 -8.33
N GLU A 121 -6.96 -13.17 -7.82
CA GLU A 121 -7.65 -12.00 -8.35
C GLU A 121 -6.78 -10.75 -8.16
N MET A 122 -6.55 -10.00 -9.23
CA MET A 122 -5.75 -8.79 -9.19
C MET A 122 -6.63 -7.54 -9.25
N GLY A 123 -6.29 -6.53 -8.44
CA GLY A 123 -7.02 -5.28 -8.37
C GLY A 123 -6.15 -4.10 -7.96
N PHE A 124 -6.77 -2.93 -7.80
CA PHE A 124 -6.13 -1.73 -7.28
C PHE A 124 -7.02 -1.10 -6.21
N ASN A 125 -6.42 -0.73 -5.09
CA ASN A 125 -7.04 0.17 -4.12
C ASN A 125 -6.44 1.57 -4.29
N ILE A 126 -7.28 2.60 -4.33
CA ILE A 126 -6.83 3.99 -4.47
C ILE A 126 -7.31 4.78 -3.27
N TYR A 127 -6.35 5.30 -2.51
CA TYR A 127 -6.59 6.17 -1.36
C TYR A 127 -6.19 7.60 -1.70
N GLY A 128 -6.80 8.57 -1.04
CA GLY A 128 -6.49 9.98 -1.25
C GLY A 128 -6.67 10.82 0.00
N VAL A 129 -5.75 11.76 0.19
CA VAL A 129 -5.83 12.78 1.25
C VAL A 129 -5.60 14.16 0.64
N ASN A 130 -6.17 15.19 1.26
CA ASN A 130 -5.95 16.57 0.86
C ASN A 130 -4.54 17.03 1.23
N VAL A 131 -3.88 17.74 0.33
CA VAL A 131 -2.64 18.45 0.57
C VAL A 131 -2.65 19.79 -0.15
N THR A 132 -2.28 20.86 0.55
CA THR A 132 -2.07 22.18 -0.06
C THR A 132 -0.59 22.34 -0.35
N VAL A 133 -0.25 22.61 -1.61
CA VAL A 133 1.10 22.92 -2.04
C VAL A 133 1.32 24.43 -2.03
N SER A 134 2.40 24.88 -1.38
CA SER A 134 2.82 26.29 -1.33
C SER A 134 4.18 26.52 -1.95
#